data_AF-A0A089LWQ8-F1
#
_entry.id   AF-A0A089LWQ8-F1
#
_cell.length_a   1.000
_cell.length_b   1.000
_cell.length_c   1.000
_cell.angle_alpha   90.00
_cell.angle_beta   90.00
_cell.angle_gamma   90.00
#
_symmetry.space_group_name_H-M   'P 1'
#
loop_
_entity.id
_entity.type
_entity.pdbx_description
1 polymer ?
#
loop_
_entity_poly.entity_id
_entity_poly.type
_entity_poly.pdbx_seq_one_letter_code
_entity_poly.pdbx_strand_id
1 'polypeptide(L)'
;MSAYFMPPVQSIREAFAKASSFLGEAGVSEPQRSAQLLLEHVLGLSGAAYYMALADPFPQNKREAWEHAVSRRASGEPVQYITGEQEFYGRSFEVTPDVLIPRPETELLVEAVLKYAAELWPDGKPGIDAGDPGDSRSEGEGASSGAAGGGRDGVPGSEGGAELDTEGDPTQASSGSGQAVAGDATLSGAVVPPVQIRTGSSDMPVSRPEEAGASRRLTAVDIGAGSGAISVTLAAEAPAWRVLAGDISPAALAVAGRNAERLGAAVELRLGDLLEPFKGLETDILVSNPPYIPGGDIAGLQREVREHEPLTALDGGEDGLDPYRRMMEQLALLAAPPRLVGFELGLGQAEAVAGLLREAGHWDEIVTVPDLAGIPRHVLGIAR
;
A
#
# COMPACT_ATOMS: atom_id res chain seq x y z
N MET A 1 5.65 19.34 21.12
CA MET A 1 6.77 19.76 20.25
C MET A 1 6.45 21.12 19.66
N SER A 2 7.47 21.91 19.31
CA SER A 2 7.28 23.18 18.59
C SER A 2 6.76 22.90 17.19
N ALA A 3 5.90 23.76 16.65
CA ALA A 3 5.52 23.71 15.24
C ALA A 3 6.73 24.02 14.35
N TYR A 4 6.77 23.43 13.16
CA TYR A 4 7.76 23.74 12.14
C TYR A 4 7.40 25.04 11.44
N PHE A 5 8.36 25.95 11.33
CA PHE A 5 8.25 27.17 10.56
C PHE A 5 9.39 27.24 9.55
N MET A 6 9.05 27.45 8.28
CA MET A 6 10.04 27.56 7.23
C MET A 6 10.57 29.00 7.21
N PRO A 7 11.90 29.23 7.32
CA PRO A 7 12.46 30.57 7.14
C PRO A 7 12.11 31.21 5.78
N PRO A 8 12.11 32.56 5.67
CA PRO A 8 11.84 33.25 4.41
C PRO A 8 12.93 32.96 3.37
N VAL A 9 12.52 32.94 2.09
CA VAL A 9 13.33 32.65 0.88
C VAL A 9 14.12 31.35 0.98
N GLN A 10 13.57 30.29 0.40
CA GLN A 10 14.25 28.99 0.29
C GLN A 10 13.98 28.37 -1.06
N SER A 11 14.99 27.70 -1.61
CA SER A 11 14.81 26.69 -2.64
C SER A 11 14.10 25.46 -2.07
N ILE A 12 13.51 24.64 -2.94
CA ILE A 12 12.92 23.35 -2.53
C ILE A 12 13.96 22.46 -1.83
N ARG A 13 15.22 22.49 -2.28
CA ARG A 13 16.35 21.80 -1.64
C ARG A 13 16.62 22.26 -0.20
N GLU A 14 16.55 23.56 0.06
CA GLU A 14 16.74 24.10 1.42
C GLU A 14 15.57 23.74 2.34
N ALA A 15 14.33 23.79 1.82
CA ALA A 15 13.14 23.34 2.55
C ALA A 15 13.26 21.86 2.94
N PHE A 16 13.66 21.01 1.99
CA PHE A 16 13.96 19.58 2.22
C PHE A 16 14.99 19.38 3.34
N ALA A 17 16.14 20.06 3.25
CA ALA A 17 17.24 19.89 4.20
C ALA A 17 16.82 20.30 5.61
N LYS A 18 16.09 21.42 5.76
CA LYS A 18 15.62 21.90 7.06
C LYS A 18 14.55 21.01 7.67
N ALA A 19 13.56 20.57 6.89
CA ALA A 19 12.54 19.65 7.40
C ALA A 19 13.15 18.31 7.77
N SER A 20 14.08 17.78 6.97
CA SER A 20 14.80 16.54 7.32
C SER A 20 15.55 16.66 8.65
N SER A 21 16.25 17.78 8.88
CA SER A 21 16.92 18.03 10.16
C SER A 21 15.92 18.12 11.32
N PHE A 22 14.85 18.90 11.14
CA PHE A 22 13.82 19.09 12.15
C PHE A 22 13.10 17.78 12.52
N LEU A 23 12.76 16.95 11.54
CA LEU A 23 12.16 15.64 11.77
C LEU A 23 13.13 14.71 12.51
N GLY A 24 14.42 14.73 12.16
CA GLY A 24 15.45 13.98 12.89
C GLY A 24 15.57 14.40 14.35
N GLU A 25 15.55 15.70 14.63
CA GLU A 25 15.52 16.24 16.00
C GLU A 25 14.25 15.87 16.77
N ALA A 26 13.12 15.71 16.06
CA ALA A 26 11.86 15.23 16.61
C ALA A 26 11.84 13.70 16.85
N GLY A 27 12.90 12.97 16.49
CA GLY A 27 12.98 11.51 16.67
C GLY A 27 12.14 10.71 15.67
N VAL A 28 11.80 11.30 14.52
CA VAL A 28 11.09 10.64 13.43
C VAL A 28 12.01 9.60 12.76
N SER A 29 11.46 8.41 12.51
CA SER A 29 12.06 7.37 11.66
C SER A 29 12.21 7.89 10.22
N GLU A 30 13.37 7.64 9.62
CA GLU A 30 13.67 7.99 8.22
C GLU A 30 13.30 9.44 7.84
N PRO A 31 13.87 10.45 8.52
CA PRO A 31 13.40 11.83 8.41
C PRO A 31 13.58 12.42 7.00
N GLN A 32 14.63 12.00 6.27
CA GLN A 32 14.85 12.40 4.87
C GLN A 32 13.76 11.84 3.96
N ARG A 33 13.39 10.56 4.11
CA ARG A 33 12.34 9.93 3.30
C ARG A 33 10.99 10.59 3.58
N SER A 34 10.68 10.83 4.86
CA SER A 34 9.48 11.56 5.27
C SER A 34 9.43 12.95 4.63
N ALA A 35 10.50 13.73 4.71
CA ALA A 35 10.55 15.08 4.12
C ALA A 35 10.38 15.07 2.59
N GLN A 36 10.99 14.10 1.90
CA GLN A 36 10.82 13.94 0.44
C GLN A 36 9.36 13.65 0.08
N LEU A 37 8.73 12.65 0.72
CA LEU A 37 7.34 12.27 0.43
C LEU A 37 6.37 13.42 0.67
N LEU A 38 6.56 14.19 1.75
CA LEU A 38 5.76 15.36 2.04
C LEU A 38 5.95 16.47 0.99
N LEU A 39 7.17 16.67 0.46
CA LEU A 39 7.42 17.64 -0.61
C LEU A 39 6.76 17.21 -1.92
N GLU A 40 6.95 15.96 -2.31
CA GLU A 40 6.32 15.37 -3.50
C GLU A 40 4.81 15.56 -3.45
N HIS A 41 4.18 15.25 -2.31
CA HIS A 41 2.75 15.45 -2.07
C HIS A 41 2.33 16.93 -2.14
N VAL A 42 2.97 17.82 -1.38
CA VAL A 42 2.58 19.23 -1.28
C VAL A 42 2.75 19.95 -2.63
N LEU A 43 3.82 19.63 -3.35
CA LEU A 43 4.15 20.24 -4.64
C LEU A 43 3.42 19.57 -5.82
N GLY A 44 2.92 18.34 -5.66
CA GLY A 44 2.36 17.54 -6.75
C GLY A 44 3.42 17.13 -7.76
N LEU A 45 4.63 16.83 -7.28
CA LEU A 45 5.78 16.43 -8.10
C LEU A 45 6.22 15.02 -7.71
N SER A 46 6.74 14.27 -8.68
CA SER A 46 7.32 12.94 -8.44
C SER A 46 8.47 12.65 -9.40
N GLY A 47 9.33 11.69 -9.03
CA GLY A 47 10.41 11.20 -9.88
C GLY A 47 11.29 12.33 -10.44
N ALA A 48 11.53 12.32 -11.74
CA ALA A 48 12.41 13.27 -12.41
C ALA A 48 11.97 14.74 -12.21
N ALA A 49 10.67 15.01 -12.21
CA ALA A 49 10.14 16.37 -12.05
C ALA A 49 10.49 16.96 -10.67
N TYR A 50 10.43 16.14 -9.61
CA TYR A 50 10.86 16.53 -8.27
C TYR A 50 12.35 16.91 -8.24
N TYR A 51 13.22 16.07 -8.81
CA TYR A 51 14.67 16.34 -8.81
C TYR A 51 15.07 17.58 -9.62
N MET A 52 14.37 17.85 -10.73
CA MET A 52 14.59 19.05 -11.53
C MET A 52 14.20 20.33 -10.78
N ALA A 53 13.12 20.27 -10.00
CA ALA A 53 12.60 21.42 -9.25
C ALA A 53 13.41 21.77 -7.99
N LEU A 54 14.37 20.94 -7.55
CA LEU A 54 15.08 21.15 -6.28
C LEU A 54 15.78 22.51 -6.16
N ALA A 55 16.26 23.07 -7.28
CA ALA A 55 16.92 24.38 -7.29
C ALA A 55 15.92 25.55 -7.35
N ASP A 56 14.66 25.30 -7.66
CA ASP A 56 13.65 26.33 -7.83
C ASP A 56 13.25 26.94 -6.47
N PRO A 57 12.84 28.21 -6.45
CA PRO A 57 12.24 28.83 -5.27
C PRO A 57 11.01 28.05 -4.81
N PHE A 58 10.89 27.84 -3.50
CA PHE A 58 9.73 27.18 -2.91
C PHE A 58 8.46 28.00 -3.19
N PRO A 59 7.38 27.40 -3.75
CA PRO A 59 6.15 28.13 -4.06
C PRO A 59 5.48 28.71 -2.81
N GLN A 60 5.33 30.03 -2.75
CA GLN A 60 4.83 30.71 -1.55
C GLN A 60 3.38 30.31 -1.19
N ASN A 61 2.54 29.99 -2.18
CA ASN A 61 1.18 29.48 -1.97
C ASN A 61 1.11 28.07 -1.38
N LYS A 62 2.23 27.33 -1.35
CA LYS A 62 2.32 25.98 -0.78
C LYS A 62 2.95 25.95 0.61
N ARG A 63 3.45 27.10 1.11
CA ARG A 63 4.18 27.20 2.38
C ARG A 63 3.37 26.70 3.57
N GLU A 64 2.13 27.14 3.70
CA GLU A 64 1.28 26.78 4.84
C GLU A 64 0.99 25.27 4.85
N ALA A 65 0.67 24.68 3.68
CA ALA A 65 0.46 23.25 3.55
C ALA A 65 1.72 22.43 3.91
N TRP A 66 2.90 22.91 3.49
CA TRP A 66 4.18 22.32 3.85
C TRP A 66 4.46 22.37 5.35
N GLU A 67 4.34 23.54 5.97
CA GLU A 67 4.60 23.72 7.39
C GLU A 67 3.67 22.88 8.26
N HIS A 68 2.39 22.81 7.86
CA HIS A 68 1.40 21.96 8.51
C HIS A 68 1.74 20.47 8.39
N ALA A 69 2.11 20.00 7.18
CA ALA A 69 2.46 18.60 6.95
C ALA A 69 3.70 18.16 7.74
N VAL A 70 4.76 18.98 7.77
CA VAL A 70 5.97 18.69 8.56
C VAL A 70 5.67 18.68 10.06
N SER A 71 4.82 19.59 10.53
CA SER A 71 4.40 19.65 11.93
C SER A 71 3.59 18.42 12.35
N ARG A 72 2.67 17.95 11.50
CA ARG A 72 1.93 16.69 11.72
C ARG A 72 2.89 15.51 11.82
N ARG A 73 3.85 15.39 10.89
CA ARG A 73 4.85 14.31 10.90
C ARG A 73 5.71 14.34 12.16
N ALA A 74 6.21 15.50 12.55
CA ALA A 74 6.98 15.66 13.78
C ALA A 74 6.18 15.30 15.03
N SER A 75 4.85 15.46 14.99
CA SER A 75 3.98 15.08 16.09
C SER A 75 3.80 13.57 16.25
N GLY A 76 4.30 12.74 15.31
CA GLY A 76 4.23 11.29 15.36
C GLY A 76 3.30 10.67 14.31
N GLU A 77 2.55 11.49 13.57
CA GLU A 77 1.60 10.98 12.57
C GLU A 77 2.35 10.34 11.40
N PRO A 78 1.99 9.11 10.96
CA PRO A 78 2.59 8.46 9.79
C PRO A 78 2.52 9.34 8.55
N VAL A 79 3.60 9.33 7.74
CA VAL A 79 3.65 10.14 6.51
C VAL A 79 2.52 9.78 5.55
N GLN A 80 2.13 8.51 5.50
CA GLN A 80 1.06 7.98 4.66
C GLN A 80 -0.32 8.52 5.04
N TYR A 81 -0.61 8.75 6.32
CA TYR A 81 -1.86 9.39 6.73
C TYR A 81 -1.87 10.90 6.48
N ILE A 82 -0.68 11.50 6.38
CA ILE A 82 -0.55 12.91 5.98
C ILE A 82 -0.76 13.05 4.47
N THR A 83 -0.19 12.16 3.66
CA THR A 83 -0.35 12.15 2.19
C THR A 83 -1.66 11.54 1.73
N GLY A 84 -2.28 10.68 2.56
CA GLY A 84 -3.51 9.95 2.27
C GLY A 84 -3.30 8.71 1.38
N GLU A 85 -2.07 8.29 1.13
CA GLU A 85 -1.76 7.20 0.21
C GLU A 85 -0.56 6.34 0.63
N GLN A 86 -0.58 5.08 0.21
CA GLN A 86 0.52 4.12 0.33
C GLN A 86 0.61 3.29 -0.95
N GLU A 87 1.81 3.11 -1.48
CA GLU A 87 2.06 2.20 -2.60
C GLU A 87 2.08 0.75 -2.09
N PHE A 88 1.39 -0.14 -2.81
CA PHE A 88 1.38 -1.58 -2.58
C PHE A 88 1.19 -2.29 -3.92
N TYR A 89 2.09 -3.22 -4.25
CA TYR A 89 2.08 -4.01 -5.48
C TYR A 89 1.99 -3.14 -6.75
N GLY A 90 2.77 -2.05 -6.77
CA GLY A 90 2.80 -1.07 -7.86
C GLY A 90 1.55 -0.21 -8.03
N ARG A 91 0.65 -0.20 -7.04
CA ARG A 91 -0.60 0.57 -7.04
C ARG A 91 -0.65 1.52 -5.85
N SER A 92 -1.18 2.73 -6.04
CA SER A 92 -1.45 3.65 -4.92
C SER A 92 -2.79 3.32 -4.28
N PHE A 93 -2.79 3.02 -2.98
CA PHE A 93 -3.94 2.79 -2.13
C PHE A 93 -4.20 4.01 -1.25
N GLU A 94 -5.45 4.44 -1.17
CA GLU A 94 -5.92 5.40 -0.19
C GLU A 94 -5.79 4.77 1.20
N VAL A 95 -5.21 5.51 2.13
CA VAL A 95 -5.12 5.10 3.53
C VAL A 95 -5.55 6.24 4.43
N THR A 96 -6.15 5.85 5.55
CA THR A 96 -6.66 6.75 6.59
C THR A 96 -6.36 6.13 7.95
N PRO A 97 -6.47 6.88 9.06
CA PRO A 97 -6.33 6.31 10.40
C PRO A 97 -7.30 5.17 10.74
N ASP A 98 -8.32 4.91 9.90
CA ASP A 98 -9.25 3.80 10.07
C ASP A 98 -8.71 2.44 9.58
N VAL A 99 -7.54 2.41 8.93
CA VAL A 99 -6.94 1.19 8.34
C VAL A 99 -5.45 1.08 8.62
N LEU A 100 -4.95 -0.15 8.75
CA LEU A 100 -3.52 -0.42 8.76
C LEU A 100 -2.88 0.07 7.46
N ILE A 101 -1.70 0.69 7.56
CA ILE A 101 -0.91 1.07 6.38
C ILE A 101 -0.34 -0.23 5.77
N PRO A 102 -0.61 -0.53 4.48
CA PRO A 102 -0.06 -1.71 3.82
C PRO A 102 1.47 -1.80 3.94
N ARG A 103 1.96 -3.01 4.21
CA ARG A 103 3.39 -3.27 4.40
C ARG A 103 3.99 -4.00 3.20
N PRO A 104 5.27 -3.76 2.85
CA PRO A 104 5.95 -4.48 1.78
C PRO A 104 5.94 -6.00 1.98
N GLU A 105 6.04 -6.47 3.22
CA GLU A 105 6.03 -7.89 3.54
C GLU A 105 4.72 -8.56 3.10
N THR A 106 3.59 -7.87 3.19
CA THR A 106 2.27 -8.37 2.77
C THR A 106 2.20 -8.64 1.26
N GLU A 107 3.05 -8.01 0.44
CA GLU A 107 3.12 -8.31 -1.00
C GLU A 107 3.57 -9.76 -1.24
N LEU A 108 4.48 -10.27 -0.41
CA LEU A 108 4.97 -11.64 -0.51
C LEU A 108 3.88 -12.68 -0.19
N LEU A 109 2.90 -12.32 0.65
CA LEU A 109 1.71 -13.15 0.87
C LEU A 109 0.88 -13.28 -0.41
N VAL A 110 0.64 -12.14 -1.08
CA VAL A 110 -0.11 -12.09 -2.35
C VAL A 110 0.60 -12.91 -3.42
N GLU A 111 1.91 -12.74 -3.57
CA GLU A 111 2.74 -13.53 -4.51
C GLU A 111 2.66 -15.03 -4.23
N ALA A 112 2.79 -15.43 -2.97
CA ALA A 112 2.73 -16.82 -2.58
C ALA A 112 1.35 -17.43 -2.89
N VAL A 113 0.26 -16.72 -2.56
CA VAL A 113 -1.11 -17.15 -2.84
C VAL A 113 -1.33 -17.33 -4.35
N LEU A 114 -0.93 -16.34 -5.17
CA LEU A 114 -1.06 -16.42 -6.63
C LEU A 114 -0.27 -17.59 -7.21
N LYS A 115 0.97 -17.79 -6.74
CA LYS A 115 1.83 -18.90 -7.16
C LYS A 115 1.18 -20.26 -6.86
N TYR A 116 0.80 -20.51 -5.62
CA TYR A 116 0.26 -21.82 -5.22
C TYR A 116 -1.14 -22.06 -5.79
N ALA A 117 -1.93 -21.01 -5.98
CA ALA A 117 -3.19 -21.13 -6.71
C ALA A 117 -2.98 -21.55 -8.18
N ALA A 118 -1.96 -21.03 -8.86
CA ALA A 118 -1.63 -21.44 -10.22
C ALA A 118 -1.16 -22.90 -10.32
N GLU A 119 -0.55 -23.45 -9.25
CA GLU A 119 -0.19 -24.86 -9.16
C GLU A 119 -1.42 -25.76 -8.91
N LEU A 120 -2.31 -25.36 -7.99
CA LEU A 120 -3.52 -26.12 -7.61
C LEU A 120 -4.60 -26.09 -8.70
N TRP A 121 -4.69 -24.99 -9.44
CA TRP A 121 -5.67 -24.78 -10.50
C TRP A 121 -5.01 -24.27 -11.79
N PRO A 122 -4.34 -25.15 -12.56
CA PRO A 122 -3.66 -24.77 -13.81
C PRO A 122 -4.60 -24.18 -14.88
N ASP A 123 -5.88 -24.57 -14.86
CA ASP A 123 -6.93 -24.05 -15.76
C ASP A 123 -7.65 -22.81 -15.19
N GLY A 124 -7.26 -22.38 -13.99
CA GLY A 124 -7.75 -21.18 -13.30
C GLY A 124 -6.69 -20.08 -13.16
N LYS A 125 -5.61 -20.18 -13.98
CA LYS A 125 -4.46 -19.30 -13.92
C LYS A 125 -4.87 -17.82 -13.96
N PRO A 126 -4.35 -17.00 -13.04
CA PRO A 126 -4.30 -15.56 -13.22
C PRO A 126 -3.62 -15.28 -14.57
N GLY A 127 -4.14 -14.34 -15.35
CA GLY A 127 -3.52 -13.91 -16.59
C GLY A 127 -2.23 -13.15 -16.28
N ILE A 128 -1.18 -13.84 -15.85
CA ILE A 128 0.13 -13.24 -15.67
C ILE A 128 0.78 -13.21 -17.05
N ASP A 129 0.75 -12.05 -17.70
CA ASP A 129 1.77 -11.70 -18.69
C ASP A 129 3.09 -11.66 -17.93
N ALA A 130 3.73 -12.81 -17.78
CA ALA A 130 5.10 -12.91 -17.31
C ALA A 130 5.95 -12.27 -18.41
N GLY A 131 6.21 -10.97 -18.25
CA GLY A 131 7.31 -10.30 -18.93
C GLY A 131 8.60 -11.01 -18.55
N ASP A 132 9.02 -11.92 -19.42
CA ASP A 132 10.38 -12.42 -19.48
C ASP A 132 11.31 -11.19 -19.48
N PRO A 133 12.20 -11.00 -18.49
CA PRO A 133 13.23 -9.99 -18.60
C PRO A 133 14.20 -10.50 -19.67
N GLY A 134 13.87 -10.16 -20.92
CA GLY A 134 14.59 -10.53 -22.11
C GLY A 134 16.08 -10.32 -21.95
N ASP A 135 16.78 -11.44 -21.85
CA ASP A 135 18.14 -11.60 -22.31
C ASP A 135 18.17 -11.27 -23.81
N SER A 136 18.39 -9.99 -24.12
CA SER A 136 18.77 -9.55 -25.45
C SER A 136 20.18 -8.96 -25.40
N ARG A 137 21.16 -9.79 -25.09
CA ARG A 137 22.53 -9.57 -25.54
C ARG A 137 22.86 -10.59 -26.62
N SER A 138 22.50 -10.22 -27.84
CA SER A 138 23.05 -10.85 -29.04
C SER A 138 24.56 -10.64 -29.04
N GLU A 139 25.30 -11.73 -28.88
CA GLU A 139 26.71 -11.84 -29.19
C GLU A 139 26.96 -11.44 -30.65
N GLY A 140 27.87 -10.51 -30.85
CA GLY A 140 28.45 -10.15 -32.13
C GLY A 140 29.95 -10.01 -31.94
N GLU A 141 30.67 -11.11 -32.17
CA GLU A 141 32.12 -11.14 -32.25
C GLU A 141 32.61 -10.25 -33.42
N GLY A 142 33.68 -9.50 -33.16
CA GLY A 142 34.39 -8.71 -34.15
C GLY A 142 35.72 -8.22 -33.62
N ALA A 143 36.77 -9.03 -33.75
CA ALA A 143 38.14 -8.72 -33.35
C ALA A 143 38.83 -7.72 -34.31
N SER A 144 39.65 -6.80 -33.79
CA SER A 144 40.96 -6.34 -34.32
C SER A 144 41.49 -5.18 -33.46
N SER A 145 42.54 -5.40 -32.64
CA SER A 145 43.96 -5.09 -32.90
C SER A 145 44.29 -3.61 -33.13
N GLY A 146 45.12 -3.01 -32.28
CA GLY A 146 45.75 -1.72 -32.56
C GLY A 146 46.45 -1.08 -31.34
N ALA A 147 47.76 -0.92 -31.45
CA ALA A 147 48.72 -0.62 -30.40
C ALA A 147 48.88 0.87 -30.00
N ALA A 148 49.31 1.07 -28.75
CA ALA A 148 50.41 1.92 -28.24
C ALA A 148 50.50 3.44 -28.50
N GLY A 149 50.91 4.13 -27.42
CA GLY A 149 51.56 5.46 -27.38
C GLY A 149 50.65 6.56 -26.82
N GLY A 150 50.99 7.42 -25.86
CA GLY A 150 52.26 7.80 -25.23
C GLY A 150 52.23 9.32 -24.96
N GLY A 151 52.68 9.77 -23.77
CA GLY A 151 52.96 11.20 -23.44
C GLY A 151 51.76 11.99 -22.89
N ARG A 152 51.73 12.41 -21.61
CA ARG A 152 52.51 13.47 -20.92
C ARG A 152 52.12 14.90 -21.28
N ASP A 153 51.85 15.65 -20.20
CA ASP A 153 52.14 17.06 -19.92
C ASP A 153 50.97 18.06 -19.86
N GLY A 154 50.96 18.81 -18.74
CA GLY A 154 50.69 20.25 -18.79
C GLY A 154 49.53 20.79 -17.95
N VAL A 155 49.75 20.95 -16.64
CA VAL A 155 49.15 22.04 -15.82
C VAL A 155 50.19 23.18 -15.80
N PRO A 156 49.82 24.45 -16.04
CA PRO A 156 49.57 25.44 -14.96
C PRO A 156 48.39 26.37 -15.31
N GLY A 157 47.71 27.10 -14.42
CA GLY A 157 48.08 27.68 -13.12
C GLY A 157 47.76 29.19 -13.15
N SER A 158 47.37 29.76 -12.01
CA SER A 158 47.26 31.20 -11.67
C SER A 158 46.00 31.96 -12.15
N GLU A 159 45.45 32.98 -11.48
CA GLU A 159 45.44 33.54 -10.11
C GLU A 159 44.59 34.83 -10.20
N GLY A 160 44.03 35.27 -9.06
CA GLY A 160 43.60 36.66 -8.84
C GLY A 160 42.13 36.94 -9.21
N GLY A 161 41.34 37.69 -8.44
CA GLY A 161 41.54 38.48 -7.23
C GLY A 161 40.30 39.38 -7.05
N ALA A 162 39.98 39.75 -5.80
CA ALA A 162 39.36 40.99 -5.28
C ALA A 162 38.49 41.88 -6.21
N GLU A 163 37.44 42.60 -5.80
CA GLU A 163 36.81 43.01 -4.54
C GLU A 163 35.61 43.90 -4.97
N LEU A 164 34.64 44.05 -4.06
CA LEU A 164 33.84 45.27 -3.77
C LEU A 164 32.98 45.97 -4.86
N ASP A 165 31.68 46.14 -4.58
CA ASP A 165 31.02 47.45 -4.31
C ASP A 165 29.47 47.38 -4.45
N THR A 166 28.74 47.63 -3.34
CA THR A 166 27.80 48.76 -3.09
C THR A 166 26.35 48.47 -3.48
N GLU A 167 25.47 48.28 -2.49
CA GLU A 167 24.52 49.29 -1.97
C GLU A 167 23.49 49.79 -3.00
N GLY A 168 22.20 49.56 -2.71
CA GLY A 168 21.08 50.11 -3.48
C GLY A 168 19.70 49.56 -3.09
N ASP A 169 19.22 49.92 -1.91
CA ASP A 169 17.80 50.16 -1.61
C ASP A 169 17.70 51.70 -1.37
N PRO A 170 16.58 52.45 -1.54
CA PRO A 170 15.24 51.95 -1.27
C PRO A 170 14.03 52.58 -2.03
N THR A 171 12.84 52.10 -1.65
CA THR A 171 11.52 52.79 -1.70
C THR A 171 10.87 52.98 -3.10
N GLN A 172 9.55 52.94 -3.33
CA GLN A 172 8.36 53.04 -2.49
C GLN A 172 7.08 52.68 -3.30
N ALA A 173 6.05 52.21 -2.59
CA ALA A 173 4.61 52.54 -2.70
C ALA A 173 3.80 52.34 -4.01
N SER A 174 2.73 51.54 -3.92
CA SER A 174 1.30 51.96 -4.06
C SER A 174 0.42 50.69 -4.15
N SER A 175 -0.39 50.36 -3.14
CA SER A 175 -1.78 50.81 -2.95
C SER A 175 -2.66 50.69 -4.21
N GLY A 176 -3.42 49.60 -4.30
CA GLY A 176 -4.43 49.39 -5.33
C GLY A 176 -5.50 48.42 -4.83
N SER A 177 -6.47 48.97 -4.11
CA SER A 177 -7.75 48.35 -3.76
C SER A 177 -8.53 47.96 -5.02
N GLY A 178 -8.99 46.71 -5.12
CA GLY A 178 -9.85 46.24 -6.20
C GLY A 178 -10.81 45.16 -5.70
N GLN A 179 -12.09 45.47 -5.81
CA GLN A 179 -13.26 44.78 -5.30
C GLN A 179 -13.44 43.33 -5.75
N ALA A 180 -14.14 42.62 -4.88
CA ALA A 180 -14.81 41.35 -5.09
C ALA A 180 -15.71 41.34 -6.34
N VAL A 181 -15.72 40.20 -7.04
CA VAL A 181 -16.84 39.79 -7.87
C VAL A 181 -17.13 38.33 -7.54
N ALA A 182 -18.27 38.11 -6.90
CA ALA A 182 -18.86 36.80 -6.69
C ALA A 182 -19.35 36.26 -8.04
N GLY A 183 -18.79 35.14 -8.48
CA GLY A 183 -19.30 34.35 -9.59
C GLY A 183 -20.07 33.16 -9.05
N ASP A 184 -21.38 33.31 -8.96
CA ASP A 184 -22.34 32.24 -8.73
C ASP A 184 -22.38 31.32 -9.96
N ALA A 185 -21.99 30.07 -9.78
CA ALA A 185 -22.10 29.03 -10.80
C ALA A 185 -22.89 27.86 -10.22
N THR A 186 -24.21 28.03 -10.27
CA THR A 186 -25.19 26.95 -10.16
C THR A 186 -24.93 25.89 -11.23
N LEU A 187 -24.44 24.72 -10.83
CA LEU A 187 -24.50 23.52 -11.65
C LEU A 187 -25.63 22.62 -11.17
N SER A 188 -26.68 22.68 -11.98
CA SER A 188 -27.81 21.78 -12.13
C SER A 188 -27.59 20.35 -11.63
N GLY A 189 -28.51 19.90 -10.78
CA GLY A 189 -28.60 18.52 -10.32
C GLY A 189 -28.81 17.53 -11.45
N ALA A 190 -27.98 16.49 -11.48
CA ALA A 190 -28.27 15.25 -12.15
C ALA A 190 -29.06 14.36 -11.18
N VAL A 191 -30.34 14.17 -11.47
CA VAL A 191 -31.22 13.22 -10.80
C VAL A 191 -30.74 11.82 -11.15
N VAL A 192 -30.23 11.09 -10.17
CA VAL A 192 -29.91 9.66 -10.28
C VAL A 192 -31.24 8.88 -10.24
N PRO A 193 -31.51 7.96 -11.19
CA PRO A 193 -32.74 7.18 -11.14
C PRO A 193 -32.68 6.17 -9.99
N PRO A 194 -33.83 5.85 -9.34
CA PRO A 194 -33.85 4.95 -8.21
C PRO A 194 -33.47 3.51 -8.61
N VAL A 195 -32.65 2.89 -7.77
CA VAL A 195 -32.28 1.48 -7.80
C VAL A 195 -33.55 0.62 -7.75
N GLN A 196 -33.73 -0.26 -8.74
CA GLN A 196 -34.82 -1.22 -8.75
C GLN A 196 -34.56 -2.33 -7.74
N ILE A 197 -35.35 -2.34 -6.67
CA ILE A 197 -35.51 -3.50 -5.78
C ILE A 197 -36.39 -4.51 -6.52
N ARG A 198 -35.82 -5.63 -6.98
CA ARG A 198 -36.59 -6.73 -7.55
C ARG A 198 -37.15 -7.61 -6.43
N THR A 199 -38.44 -7.48 -6.18
CA THR A 199 -39.27 -8.48 -5.49
C THR A 199 -39.56 -9.63 -6.47
N GLY A 200 -39.31 -10.86 -6.05
CA GLY A 200 -39.39 -12.04 -6.93
C GLY A 200 -40.78 -12.38 -7.44
N SER A 201 -40.83 -13.02 -8.61
CA SER A 201 -41.81 -14.06 -8.91
C SER A 201 -41.21 -15.10 -9.86
N SER A 202 -41.62 -16.33 -9.63
CA SER A 202 -41.32 -17.58 -10.32
C SER A 202 -41.49 -17.55 -11.83
N ASP A 203 -40.48 -18.04 -12.55
CA ASP A 203 -40.66 -18.91 -13.72
C ASP A 203 -39.34 -19.69 -13.95
N MET A 204 -39.43 -21.02 -13.88
CA MET A 204 -38.32 -21.95 -14.11
C MET A 204 -38.18 -22.19 -15.63
N PRO A 205 -37.04 -21.89 -16.28
CA PRO A 205 -36.78 -22.42 -17.60
C PRO A 205 -36.14 -23.80 -17.49
N VAL A 206 -36.70 -24.71 -18.28
CA VAL A 206 -36.26 -26.09 -18.51
C VAL A 206 -34.77 -26.14 -18.85
N SER A 207 -34.04 -27.02 -18.16
CA SER A 207 -32.62 -27.26 -18.29
C SER A 207 -32.21 -27.64 -19.73
N ARG A 208 -31.31 -26.85 -20.31
CA ARG A 208 -30.49 -27.26 -21.45
C ARG A 208 -29.31 -28.10 -20.94
N PRO A 209 -28.78 -29.05 -21.72
CA PRO A 209 -27.62 -29.83 -21.32
C PRO A 209 -26.45 -28.89 -21.08
N GLU A 210 -25.80 -29.02 -19.93
CA GLU A 210 -24.59 -28.29 -19.57
C GLU A 210 -23.52 -28.50 -20.65
N GLU A 211 -23.06 -27.41 -21.23
CA GLU A 211 -21.84 -27.38 -22.03
C GLU A 211 -20.68 -27.78 -21.13
N ALA A 212 -20.11 -28.96 -21.38
CA ALA A 212 -18.85 -29.37 -20.79
C ALA A 212 -17.75 -28.38 -21.22
N GLY A 213 -17.17 -27.64 -20.25
CA GLY A 213 -15.88 -26.97 -20.45
C GLY A 213 -15.71 -25.53 -19.93
N ALA A 214 -16.60 -24.96 -19.13
CA ALA A 214 -16.30 -23.70 -18.44
C ALA A 214 -15.55 -24.00 -17.13
N SER A 215 -14.25 -23.71 -17.09
CA SER A 215 -13.45 -23.79 -15.86
C SER A 215 -14.11 -22.96 -14.76
N ARG A 216 -14.38 -23.56 -13.59
CA ARG A 216 -15.11 -22.89 -12.50
C ARG A 216 -14.29 -21.69 -12.00
N ARG A 217 -14.94 -20.53 -11.87
CA ARG A 217 -14.38 -19.32 -11.27
C ARG A 217 -13.98 -19.58 -9.81
N LEU A 218 -12.68 -19.46 -9.50
CA LEU A 218 -12.17 -19.61 -8.13
C LEU A 218 -12.72 -18.51 -7.22
N THR A 219 -13.00 -18.86 -5.97
CA THR A 219 -13.46 -17.92 -4.95
C THR A 219 -12.37 -17.68 -3.91
N ALA A 220 -11.84 -16.46 -3.87
CA ALA A 220 -10.84 -16.02 -2.89
C ALA A 220 -11.49 -15.10 -1.84
N VAL A 221 -11.19 -15.35 -0.58
CA VAL A 221 -11.70 -14.58 0.57
C VAL A 221 -10.54 -13.99 1.34
N ASP A 222 -10.56 -12.66 1.49
CA ASP A 222 -9.63 -11.87 2.29
C ASP A 222 -10.27 -11.49 3.63
N ILE A 223 -9.63 -11.83 4.76
CA ILE A 223 -10.14 -11.55 6.11
C ILE A 223 -9.31 -10.44 6.75
N GLY A 224 -9.99 -9.39 7.23
CA GLY A 224 -9.34 -8.17 7.71
C GLY A 224 -8.91 -7.29 6.54
N ALA A 225 -9.86 -6.97 5.66
CA ALA A 225 -9.60 -6.27 4.40
C ALA A 225 -8.78 -4.98 4.57
N GLY A 226 -8.98 -4.24 5.66
CA GLY A 226 -8.27 -2.99 5.93
C GLY A 226 -8.47 -1.99 4.79
N SER A 227 -7.37 -1.57 4.15
CA SER A 227 -7.40 -0.70 2.97
C SER A 227 -7.81 -1.41 1.67
N GLY A 228 -7.99 -2.73 1.70
CA GLY A 228 -8.22 -3.60 0.55
C GLY A 228 -6.95 -4.04 -0.17
N ALA A 229 -5.75 -3.81 0.41
CA ALA A 229 -4.47 -4.08 -0.25
C ALA A 229 -4.37 -5.50 -0.84
N ILE A 230 -4.73 -6.53 -0.06
CA ILE A 230 -4.70 -7.93 -0.51
C ILE A 230 -5.82 -8.19 -1.53
N SER A 231 -7.08 -8.00 -1.15
CA SER A 231 -8.25 -8.31 -2.00
C SER A 231 -8.27 -7.56 -3.33
N VAL A 232 -7.98 -6.25 -3.34
CA VAL A 232 -7.94 -5.45 -4.58
C VAL A 232 -6.80 -5.93 -5.48
N THR A 233 -5.63 -6.24 -4.92
CA THR A 233 -4.50 -6.75 -5.71
C THR A 233 -4.82 -8.13 -6.28
N LEU A 234 -5.37 -9.05 -5.49
CA LEU A 234 -5.80 -10.36 -5.99
C LEU A 234 -6.83 -10.24 -7.13
N ALA A 235 -7.80 -9.33 -7.00
CA ALA A 235 -8.79 -9.09 -8.05
C ALA A 235 -8.18 -8.50 -9.33
N ALA A 236 -7.11 -7.71 -9.20
CA ALA A 236 -6.41 -7.12 -10.33
C ALA A 236 -5.47 -8.12 -11.04
N GLU A 237 -4.72 -8.92 -10.29
CA GLU A 237 -3.80 -9.93 -10.83
C GLU A 237 -4.55 -11.16 -11.36
N ALA A 238 -5.68 -11.52 -10.74
CA ALA A 238 -6.51 -12.65 -11.12
C ALA A 238 -7.95 -12.23 -11.43
N PRO A 239 -8.20 -11.51 -12.55
CA PRO A 239 -9.52 -10.98 -12.89
C PRO A 239 -10.59 -12.07 -13.13
N ALA A 240 -10.14 -13.30 -13.41
CA ALA A 240 -11.02 -14.46 -13.52
C ALA A 240 -11.58 -14.93 -12.17
N TRP A 241 -10.94 -14.59 -11.03
CA TRP A 241 -11.38 -15.02 -9.70
C TRP A 241 -12.52 -14.16 -9.18
N ARG A 242 -13.38 -14.75 -8.35
CA ARG A 242 -14.36 -14.03 -7.54
C ARG A 242 -13.68 -13.71 -6.22
N VAL A 243 -13.40 -12.42 -5.98
CA VAL A 243 -12.76 -11.97 -4.75
C VAL A 243 -13.80 -11.36 -3.82
N LEU A 244 -13.80 -11.81 -2.57
CA LEU A 244 -14.57 -11.23 -1.49
C LEU A 244 -13.63 -10.80 -0.37
N ALA A 245 -13.99 -9.74 0.35
CA ALA A 245 -13.22 -9.29 1.49
C ALA A 245 -14.12 -8.95 2.69
N GLY A 246 -13.68 -9.35 3.88
CA GLY A 246 -14.40 -9.15 5.12
C GLY A 246 -13.63 -8.27 6.09
N ASP A 247 -14.31 -7.41 6.83
CA ASP A 247 -13.71 -6.65 7.92
C ASP A 247 -14.76 -6.40 9.00
N ILE A 248 -14.31 -6.30 10.26
CA ILE A 248 -15.15 -5.95 11.39
C ILE A 248 -15.46 -4.45 11.43
N SER A 249 -14.59 -3.63 10.83
CA SER A 249 -14.69 -2.17 10.80
C SER A 249 -15.47 -1.69 9.58
N PRO A 250 -16.63 -1.02 9.76
CA PRO A 250 -17.33 -0.37 8.65
C PRO A 250 -16.49 0.71 7.96
N ALA A 251 -15.61 1.39 8.71
CA ALA A 251 -14.74 2.43 8.18
C ALA A 251 -13.65 1.83 7.29
N ALA A 252 -13.06 0.69 7.68
CA ALA A 252 -12.11 -0.03 6.85
C ALA A 252 -12.75 -0.48 5.53
N LEU A 253 -13.95 -1.08 5.57
CA LEU A 253 -14.68 -1.45 4.35
C LEU A 253 -14.98 -0.26 3.45
N ALA A 254 -15.26 0.92 4.02
CA ALA A 254 -15.45 2.13 3.22
C ALA A 254 -14.15 2.54 2.49
N VAL A 255 -12.99 2.41 3.14
CA VAL A 255 -11.67 2.67 2.51
C VAL A 255 -11.39 1.60 1.43
N ALA A 256 -11.55 0.32 1.74
CA ALA A 256 -11.39 -0.77 0.78
C ALA A 256 -12.29 -0.61 -0.45
N GLY A 257 -13.54 -0.19 -0.25
CA GLY A 257 -14.50 0.08 -1.34
C GLY A 257 -14.06 1.21 -2.26
N ARG A 258 -13.57 2.33 -1.69
CA ARG A 258 -13.01 3.44 -2.48
C ARG A 258 -11.78 3.00 -3.27
N ASN A 259 -10.89 2.19 -2.68
CA ASN A 259 -9.73 1.66 -3.37
C ASN A 259 -10.11 0.69 -4.49
N ALA A 260 -11.06 -0.21 -4.26
CA ALA A 260 -11.57 -1.11 -5.28
C ALA A 260 -12.18 -0.33 -6.47
N GLU A 261 -13.00 0.70 -6.20
CA GLU A 261 -13.57 1.56 -7.24
C GLU A 261 -12.48 2.33 -8.01
N ARG A 262 -11.56 2.99 -7.28
CA ARG A 262 -10.49 3.81 -7.87
C ARG A 262 -9.54 3.00 -8.74
N LEU A 263 -9.27 1.76 -8.36
CA LEU A 263 -8.35 0.85 -9.05
C LEU A 263 -9.06 -0.10 -10.03
N GLY A 264 -10.39 0.01 -10.18
CA GLY A 264 -11.17 -0.81 -11.12
C GLY A 264 -11.22 -2.29 -10.77
N ALA A 265 -11.07 -2.64 -9.50
CA ALA A 265 -11.04 -4.03 -9.03
C ALA A 265 -12.44 -4.49 -8.54
N ALA A 266 -12.86 -5.66 -8.97
CA ALA A 266 -14.15 -6.24 -8.58
C ALA A 266 -14.01 -7.05 -7.27
N VAL A 267 -14.30 -6.41 -6.13
CA VAL A 267 -14.27 -7.02 -4.79
C VAL A 267 -15.64 -6.93 -4.13
N GLU A 268 -16.16 -8.06 -3.64
CA GLU A 268 -17.41 -8.10 -2.84
C GLU A 268 -17.09 -7.92 -1.35
N LEU A 269 -17.48 -6.78 -0.78
CA LEU A 269 -17.20 -6.45 0.62
C LEU A 269 -18.29 -6.93 1.58
N ARG A 270 -17.92 -7.48 2.73
CA ARG A 270 -18.85 -7.96 3.77
C ARG A 270 -18.43 -7.52 5.17
N LEU A 271 -19.36 -6.93 5.91
CA LEU A 271 -19.15 -6.54 7.30
C LEU A 271 -19.36 -7.74 8.23
N GLY A 272 -18.40 -7.98 9.12
CA GLY A 272 -18.55 -8.85 10.28
C GLY A 272 -17.23 -9.44 10.77
N ASP A 273 -17.34 -10.35 11.72
CA ASP A 273 -16.19 -10.89 12.45
C ASP A 273 -15.62 -12.12 11.74
N LEU A 274 -14.38 -12.00 11.28
CA LEU A 274 -13.63 -13.09 10.64
C LEU A 274 -14.44 -13.82 9.55
N LEU A 275 -14.70 -15.13 9.70
CA LEU A 275 -15.37 -15.96 8.69
C LEU A 275 -16.91 -15.91 8.77
N GLU A 276 -17.50 -15.25 9.79
CA GLU A 276 -18.96 -15.18 9.96
C GLU A 276 -19.72 -14.67 8.71
N PRO A 277 -19.27 -13.61 8.01
CA PRO A 277 -19.95 -13.09 6.83
C PRO A 277 -19.92 -14.04 5.63
N PHE A 278 -19.10 -15.10 5.69
CA PHE A 278 -18.88 -16.07 4.61
C PHE A 278 -19.51 -17.43 4.90
N LYS A 279 -20.38 -17.51 5.91
CA LYS A 279 -21.07 -18.76 6.26
C LYS A 279 -21.74 -19.41 5.05
N GLY A 280 -21.43 -20.69 4.82
CA GLY A 280 -21.93 -21.51 3.72
C GLY A 280 -21.36 -21.16 2.35
N LEU A 281 -20.34 -20.30 2.27
CA LEU A 281 -19.67 -19.97 1.02
C LEU A 281 -18.66 -21.08 0.66
N GLU A 282 -18.69 -21.52 -0.59
CA GLU A 282 -17.60 -22.30 -1.18
C GLU A 282 -16.39 -21.38 -1.38
N THR A 283 -15.33 -21.64 -0.61
CA THR A 283 -14.11 -20.83 -0.60
C THR A 283 -12.97 -21.70 -1.07
N ASP A 284 -12.27 -21.28 -2.12
CA ASP A 284 -11.10 -21.99 -2.64
C ASP A 284 -9.82 -21.55 -1.95
N ILE A 285 -9.72 -20.24 -1.75
CA ILE A 285 -8.54 -19.55 -1.24
C ILE A 285 -8.98 -18.66 -0.08
N LEU A 286 -8.34 -18.82 1.07
CA LEU A 286 -8.49 -17.94 2.23
C LEU A 286 -7.17 -17.24 2.50
N VAL A 287 -7.19 -15.91 2.60
CA VAL A 287 -6.00 -15.11 2.89
C VAL A 287 -6.30 -14.12 4.01
N SER A 288 -5.32 -13.83 4.87
CA SER A 288 -5.46 -12.81 5.88
C SER A 288 -4.09 -12.27 6.33
N ASN A 289 -4.03 -10.97 6.58
CA ASN A 289 -3.04 -10.36 7.46
C ASN A 289 -3.76 -9.93 8.74
N PRO A 290 -3.98 -10.85 9.70
CA PRO A 290 -4.72 -10.54 10.92
C PRO A 290 -3.84 -9.78 11.92
N PRO A 291 -4.43 -9.13 12.93
CA PRO A 291 -3.64 -8.55 14.02
C PRO A 291 -2.88 -9.65 14.77
N TYR A 292 -1.58 -9.48 14.96
CA TYR A 292 -0.71 -10.54 15.49
C TYR A 292 0.17 -10.11 16.65
N ILE A 293 0.03 -8.86 17.11
CA ILE A 293 0.87 -8.31 18.17
C ILE A 293 0.29 -8.73 19.51
N PRO A 294 1.07 -9.38 20.40
CA PRO A 294 0.63 -9.64 21.76
C PRO A 294 0.23 -8.34 22.45
N GLY A 295 -0.92 -8.32 23.13
CA GLY A 295 -1.45 -7.10 23.76
C GLY A 295 -0.48 -6.43 24.73
N GLY A 296 0.38 -7.23 25.40
CA GLY A 296 1.44 -6.73 26.28
C GLY A 296 2.56 -5.96 25.57
N ASP A 297 2.78 -6.19 24.27
CA ASP A 297 3.87 -5.61 23.49
C ASP A 297 3.47 -4.30 22.80
N ILE A 298 2.17 -4.02 22.69
CA ILE A 298 1.63 -2.83 22.00
C ILE A 298 2.20 -1.53 22.57
N ALA A 299 2.39 -1.46 23.89
CA ALA A 299 2.96 -0.29 24.55
C ALA A 299 4.41 0.02 24.10
N GLY A 300 5.14 -1.01 23.66
CA GLY A 300 6.53 -0.93 23.19
C GLY A 300 6.69 -0.66 21.70
N LEU A 301 5.59 -0.61 20.93
CA LEU A 301 5.64 -0.31 19.50
C LEU A 301 6.17 1.10 19.23
N GLN A 302 6.65 1.28 18.00
CA GLN A 302 7.01 2.61 17.51
C GLN A 302 5.83 3.58 17.71
N ARG A 303 6.18 4.81 18.09
CA ARG A 303 5.21 5.82 18.49
C ARG A 303 4.09 6.00 17.46
N GLU A 304 4.47 6.06 16.18
CA GLU A 304 3.53 6.27 15.07
C GLU A 304 2.53 5.13 14.91
N VAL A 305 2.99 3.88 15.05
CA VAL A 305 2.11 2.70 15.00
C VAL A 305 1.17 2.68 16.20
N ARG A 306 1.74 2.86 17.40
CA ARG A 306 0.99 2.79 18.66
C ARG A 306 -0.07 3.89 18.78
N GLU A 307 0.23 5.11 18.33
CA GLU A 307 -0.61 6.29 18.56
C GLU A 307 -1.58 6.57 17.40
N HIS A 308 -1.32 6.08 16.18
CA HIS A 308 -2.09 6.46 15.00
C HIS A 308 -2.74 5.31 14.23
N GLU A 309 -2.22 4.08 14.32
CA GLU A 309 -2.84 2.94 13.64
C GLU A 309 -3.95 2.33 14.53
N PRO A 310 -5.03 1.80 13.92
CA PRO A 310 -6.18 1.32 14.69
C PRO A 310 -5.79 0.11 15.52
N LEU A 311 -6.07 0.16 16.84
CA LEU A 311 -5.74 -0.93 17.77
C LEU A 311 -6.31 -2.29 17.33
N THR A 312 -7.50 -2.29 16.72
CA THR A 312 -8.16 -3.50 16.19
C THR A 312 -7.39 -4.17 15.05
N ALA A 313 -6.48 -3.46 14.38
CA ALA A 313 -5.59 -4.00 13.36
C ALA A 313 -4.22 -4.43 13.91
N LEU A 314 -3.96 -4.21 15.20
CA LEU A 314 -2.69 -4.53 15.86
C LEU A 314 -2.83 -5.68 16.88
N ASP A 315 -3.85 -5.61 17.73
CA ASP A 315 -4.02 -6.48 18.91
C ASP A 315 -4.45 -7.91 18.53
N GLY A 316 -3.50 -8.84 18.61
CA GLY A 316 -3.73 -10.26 18.37
C GLY A 316 -4.07 -11.07 19.62
N GLY A 317 -4.37 -10.41 20.75
CA GLY A 317 -4.70 -11.06 22.02
C GLY A 317 -3.49 -11.31 22.91
N GLU A 318 -3.61 -12.23 23.87
CA GLU A 318 -2.60 -12.43 24.93
C GLU A 318 -1.21 -12.78 24.37
N ASP A 319 -1.14 -13.66 23.37
CA ASP A 319 0.09 -14.11 22.72
C ASP A 319 0.15 -13.78 21.22
N GLY A 320 -0.79 -12.95 20.75
CA GLY A 320 -0.86 -12.53 19.36
C GLY A 320 -1.47 -13.59 18.42
N LEU A 321 -1.97 -14.72 18.94
CA LEU A 321 -2.46 -15.84 18.12
C LEU A 321 -3.99 -15.99 18.10
N ASP A 322 -4.74 -15.12 18.78
CA ASP A 322 -6.20 -15.29 18.93
C ASP A 322 -6.95 -15.27 17.60
N PRO A 323 -6.67 -14.36 16.64
CA PRO A 323 -7.38 -14.37 15.36
C PRO A 323 -7.19 -15.67 14.58
N TYR A 324 -6.00 -16.27 14.61
CA TYR A 324 -5.72 -17.54 13.94
C TYR A 324 -6.53 -18.67 14.57
N ARG A 325 -6.53 -18.79 15.91
CA ARG A 325 -7.32 -19.80 16.62
C ARG A 325 -8.81 -19.68 16.29
N ARG A 326 -9.33 -18.45 16.34
CA ARG A 326 -10.74 -18.17 16.01
C ARG A 326 -11.06 -18.49 14.57
N MET A 327 -10.19 -18.16 13.61
CA MET A 327 -10.37 -18.54 12.21
C MET A 327 -10.40 -20.06 12.03
N MET A 328 -9.50 -20.80 12.70
CA MET A 328 -9.50 -22.27 12.65
C MET A 328 -10.80 -22.86 13.19
N GLU A 329 -11.32 -22.35 14.31
CA GLU A 329 -12.63 -22.76 14.85
C GLU A 329 -13.78 -22.44 13.87
N GLN A 330 -13.72 -21.28 13.23
CA GLN A 330 -14.76 -20.82 12.31
C GLN A 330 -14.68 -21.44 10.90
N LEU A 331 -13.67 -22.25 10.57
CA LEU A 331 -13.62 -22.97 9.29
C LEU A 331 -14.90 -23.79 9.04
N ALA A 332 -15.50 -24.33 10.10
CA ALA A 332 -16.76 -25.07 10.05
C ALA A 332 -17.98 -24.22 9.62
N LEU A 333 -17.86 -22.89 9.57
CA LEU A 333 -18.90 -22.01 9.03
C LEU A 333 -18.92 -22.04 7.50
N LEU A 334 -17.80 -22.33 6.83
CA LEU A 334 -17.70 -22.39 5.37
C LEU A 334 -18.38 -23.65 4.82
N ALA A 335 -18.66 -23.67 3.51
CA ALA A 335 -19.25 -24.86 2.88
C ALA A 335 -18.29 -26.07 2.94
N ALA A 336 -17.00 -25.80 2.82
CA ALA A 336 -15.90 -26.74 2.99
C ALA A 336 -14.63 -25.95 3.36
N PRO A 337 -13.62 -26.59 3.99
CA PRO A 337 -12.31 -25.98 4.19
C PRO A 337 -11.67 -25.57 2.85
N PRO A 338 -11.02 -24.39 2.78
CA PRO A 338 -10.37 -23.93 1.55
C PRO A 338 -9.16 -24.79 1.23
N ARG A 339 -8.89 -25.02 -0.05
CA ARG A 339 -7.74 -25.82 -0.50
C ARG A 339 -6.41 -25.07 -0.34
N LEU A 340 -6.47 -23.74 -0.31
CA LEU A 340 -5.34 -22.87 -0.07
C LEU A 340 -5.69 -21.89 1.05
N VAL A 341 -4.88 -21.85 2.10
CA VAL A 341 -4.93 -20.80 3.12
C VAL A 341 -3.56 -20.13 3.22
N GLY A 342 -3.52 -18.82 3.40
CA GLY A 342 -2.28 -18.06 3.60
C GLY A 342 -2.45 -16.99 4.67
N PHE A 343 -1.54 -16.97 5.63
CA PHE A 343 -1.54 -15.99 6.71
C PHE A 343 -0.22 -15.25 6.80
N GLU A 344 -0.26 -13.93 6.95
CA GLU A 344 0.86 -13.14 7.50
C GLU A 344 0.91 -13.31 9.03
N LEU A 345 2.11 -13.19 9.60
CA LEU A 345 2.36 -13.36 11.02
C LEU A 345 3.50 -12.52 11.58
N GLY A 346 3.48 -12.34 12.90
CA GLY A 346 4.53 -11.69 13.67
C GLY A 346 5.80 -12.52 13.78
N LEU A 347 6.91 -11.85 14.10
CA LEU A 347 8.21 -12.49 14.28
C LEU A 347 8.12 -13.62 15.32
N GLY A 348 8.56 -14.82 14.95
CA GLY A 348 8.61 -15.98 15.84
C GLY A 348 7.30 -16.78 15.95
N GLN A 349 6.22 -16.38 15.27
CA GLN A 349 4.93 -17.07 15.34
C GLN A 349 4.75 -18.18 14.30
N ALA A 350 5.67 -18.32 13.34
CA ALA A 350 5.51 -19.24 12.20
C ALA A 350 5.22 -20.70 12.60
N GLU A 351 5.99 -21.26 13.54
CA GLU A 351 5.77 -22.65 13.95
C GLU A 351 4.45 -22.84 14.72
N ALA A 352 4.02 -21.84 15.49
CA ALA A 352 2.75 -21.90 16.20
C ALA A 352 1.56 -21.87 15.23
N VAL A 353 1.58 -20.95 14.25
CA VAL A 353 0.53 -20.87 13.21
C VAL A 353 0.55 -22.12 12.32
N ALA A 354 1.73 -22.63 11.95
CA ALA A 354 1.85 -23.91 11.24
C ALA A 354 1.29 -25.08 12.06
N GLY A 355 1.51 -25.10 13.38
CA GLY A 355 0.91 -26.05 14.31
C GLY A 355 -0.61 -26.03 14.25
N LEU A 356 -1.24 -24.84 14.32
CA LEU A 356 -2.69 -24.68 14.21
C LEU A 356 -3.25 -25.24 12.89
N LEU A 357 -2.58 -24.99 11.76
CA LEU A 357 -2.98 -25.56 10.47
C LEU A 357 -2.87 -27.09 10.43
N ARG A 358 -1.80 -27.66 10.99
CA ARG A 358 -1.63 -29.12 11.08
C ARG A 358 -2.68 -29.77 11.99
N GLU A 359 -3.01 -29.13 13.10
CA GLU A 359 -4.05 -29.60 14.02
C GLU A 359 -5.45 -29.56 13.40
N ALA A 360 -5.75 -28.56 12.57
CA ALA A 360 -6.99 -28.50 11.80
C ALA A 360 -7.10 -29.66 10.78
N GLY A 361 -5.98 -30.12 10.23
CA GLY A 361 -5.91 -31.38 9.47
C GLY A 361 -6.53 -31.34 8.07
N HIS A 362 -6.72 -30.15 7.49
CA HIS A 362 -7.31 -29.98 6.15
C HIS A 362 -6.28 -29.87 5.01
N TRP A 363 -5.01 -29.66 5.34
CA TRP A 363 -3.93 -29.40 4.38
C TRP A 363 -2.82 -30.44 4.54
N ASP A 364 -2.37 -31.03 3.44
CA ASP A 364 -1.33 -32.06 3.41
C ASP A 364 0.08 -31.49 3.27
N GLU A 365 0.18 -30.22 2.87
CA GLU A 365 1.42 -29.46 2.79
C GLU A 365 1.29 -28.13 3.56
N ILE A 366 2.27 -27.85 4.44
CA ILE A 366 2.39 -26.58 5.17
C ILE A 366 3.72 -25.93 4.77
N VAL A 367 3.66 -24.70 4.26
CA VAL A 367 4.82 -23.96 3.75
C VAL A 367 5.00 -22.69 4.55
N THR A 368 6.24 -22.41 4.97
CA THR A 368 6.63 -21.13 5.56
C THR A 368 7.36 -20.29 4.52
N VAL A 369 6.90 -19.06 4.30
CA VAL A 369 7.51 -18.12 3.35
C VAL A 369 8.18 -16.99 4.14
N PRO A 370 9.52 -16.85 4.03
CA PRO A 370 10.24 -15.75 4.67
C PRO A 370 10.12 -14.44 3.89
N ASP A 371 10.39 -13.32 4.57
CA ASP A 371 10.66 -12.05 3.92
C ASP A 371 12.04 -12.01 3.25
N LEU A 372 12.37 -10.87 2.63
CA LEU A 372 13.66 -10.66 1.96
C LEU A 372 14.86 -10.72 2.91
N ALA A 373 14.65 -10.56 4.22
CA ALA A 373 15.68 -10.71 5.24
C ALA A 373 15.80 -12.17 5.76
N GLY A 374 15.00 -13.10 5.23
CA GLY A 374 14.97 -14.50 5.63
C GLY A 374 14.15 -14.76 6.89
N ILE A 375 13.37 -13.77 7.38
CA ILE A 375 12.53 -13.91 8.56
C ILE A 375 11.21 -14.56 8.15
N PRO A 376 10.77 -15.66 8.77
CA PRO A 376 9.44 -16.22 8.55
C PRO A 376 8.32 -15.18 8.78
N ARG A 377 7.56 -14.87 7.72
CA ARG A 377 6.47 -13.90 7.76
C ARG A 377 5.13 -14.43 7.31
N HIS A 378 5.12 -15.57 6.62
CA HIS A 378 3.88 -16.16 6.17
C HIS A 378 3.90 -17.67 6.35
N VAL A 379 2.71 -18.22 6.61
CA VAL A 379 2.48 -19.66 6.61
C VAL A 379 1.29 -19.95 5.71
N LEU A 380 1.46 -20.92 4.82
CA LEU A 380 0.43 -21.40 3.92
C LEU A 380 0.06 -22.85 4.25
N GLY A 381 -1.22 -23.18 4.15
CA GLY A 381 -1.73 -24.55 4.13
C GLY A 381 -2.28 -24.86 2.74
N ILE A 382 -1.87 -26.00 2.17
CA ILE A 382 -2.17 -26.42 0.81
C ILE A 382 -2.75 -27.83 0.85
N ALA A 383 -3.85 -28.06 0.13
CA ALA A 383 -4.50 -29.36 -0.03
C ALA A 383 -4.46 -29.80 -1.50
N ARG A 384 -3.47 -30.65 -1.84
CA ARG A 384 -3.18 -31.02 -3.23
C ARG A 384 -4.13 -32.05 -3.84
#